data_AF-A0A7T8H1J8-F1
#
_entry.id   AF-A0A7T8H1J8-F1
#
_cell.length_a   1.000
_cell.length_b   1.000
_cell.length_c   1.000
_cell.angle_alpha   90.00
_cell.angle_beta   90.00
_cell.angle_gamma   90.00
#
_symmetry.space_group_name_H-M   'P 1'
#
loop_
_entity.id
_entity.type
_entity.pdbx_description
1 polymer ?
#
loop_
_entity_poly.entity_id
_entity_poly.type
_entity_poly.pdbx_seq_one_letter_code
_entity_poly.pdbx_strand_id
1 'polypeptide(L)'
;MGTKRFGLDGGESLVPAMEQIIKRGGSLGVKDVVIGMPHRGRLSVLANVMSKPYKAIFNEFQGGSFKPEDVDGSGDGSTTLARPRPRIDGNTVHLSLTANPSHLEAVNPVVLGKARAKQDQNNDQDRTSCMPILLHGDAAFAGQGVVAEGFGCPA
;
A
#
# COMPACT_ATOMS: atom_id res chain seq x y z
N MET A 1 -6.58 -25.69 -9.36
CA MET A 1 -7.47 -25.96 -8.21
C MET A 1 -7.60 -24.67 -7.39
N GLY A 2 -8.83 -24.34 -6.99
CA GLY A 2 -9.27 -22.98 -6.62
C GLY A 2 -8.43 -22.29 -5.55
N THR A 3 -7.62 -21.33 -5.97
CA THR A 3 -6.94 -20.40 -5.08
C THR A 3 -7.98 -19.45 -4.46
N LYS A 4 -8.04 -19.37 -3.13
CA LYS A 4 -8.91 -18.42 -2.41
C LYS A 4 -8.59 -17.00 -2.88
N ARG A 5 -9.45 -16.44 -3.72
CA ARG A 5 -9.39 -15.05 -4.14
C ARG A 5 -10.00 -14.24 -3.03
N PHE A 6 -9.18 -13.54 -2.24
CA PHE A 6 -9.67 -12.56 -1.27
C PHE A 6 -10.18 -11.33 -2.03
N GLY A 7 -11.26 -11.53 -2.79
CA GLY A 7 -11.87 -10.55 -3.68
C GLY A 7 -12.41 -9.34 -2.92
N LEU A 8 -12.78 -8.33 -3.70
CA LEU A 8 -13.37 -7.08 -3.22
C LEU A 8 -14.88 -7.05 -3.51
N ASP A 9 -15.52 -8.21 -3.61
CA ASP A 9 -16.96 -8.30 -3.90
C ASP A 9 -17.74 -7.67 -2.74
N GLY A 10 -18.55 -6.65 -3.03
CA GLY A 10 -19.26 -5.82 -2.05
C GLY A 10 -18.43 -4.67 -1.43
N GLY A 11 -17.17 -4.50 -1.82
CA GLY A 11 -16.28 -3.42 -1.36
C GLY A 11 -15.69 -2.59 -2.51
N GLU A 12 -16.29 -2.65 -3.70
CA GLU A 12 -15.74 -2.14 -4.95
C GLU A 12 -15.53 -0.62 -4.91
N SER A 13 -16.29 0.09 -4.08
CA SER A 13 -16.17 1.53 -3.83
C SER A 13 -14.81 1.93 -3.25
N LEU A 14 -14.02 0.99 -2.71
CA LEU A 14 -12.66 1.24 -2.26
C LEU A 14 -11.75 1.77 -3.38
N VAL A 15 -11.88 1.26 -4.61
CA VAL A 15 -11.04 1.67 -5.73
C VAL A 15 -11.22 3.17 -6.05
N PRO A 16 -12.43 3.66 -6.36
CA PRO A 16 -12.63 5.08 -6.62
C PRO A 16 -12.35 5.94 -5.38
N ALA A 17 -12.61 5.45 -4.16
CA ALA A 17 -12.26 6.18 -2.94
C ALA A 17 -10.74 6.41 -2.83
N MET A 18 -9.93 5.37 -3.03
CA MET A 18 -8.47 5.51 -3.03
C MET A 18 -7.97 6.43 -4.14
N GLU A 19 -8.56 6.35 -5.34
CA GLU A 19 -8.22 7.26 -6.43
C GLU A 19 -8.47 8.72 -6.07
N GLN A 20 -9.60 9.02 -5.44
CA GLN A 20 -9.91 10.39 -5.00
C GLN A 20 -9.00 10.85 -3.87
N ILE A 21 -8.68 9.99 -2.90
CA ILE A 21 -7.72 10.30 -1.82
C ILE A 21 -6.35 10.66 -2.41
N ILE A 22 -5.83 9.84 -3.34
CA ILE A 22 -4.54 10.08 -3.98
C ILE A 22 -4.57 11.35 -4.83
N LYS A 23 -5.64 11.55 -5.61
CA LYS A 23 -5.82 12.73 -6.44
C LYS A 23 -5.86 14.00 -5.60
N ARG A 24 -6.67 14.02 -4.54
CA ARG A 24 -6.80 15.18 -3.66
C ARG A 24 -5.51 15.41 -2.88
N GLY A 25 -4.89 14.37 -2.33
CA GLY A 25 -3.59 14.46 -1.67
C GLY A 25 -2.52 15.05 -2.57
N GLY A 26 -2.43 14.58 -3.82
CA GLY A 26 -1.53 15.14 -4.82
C GLY A 26 -1.78 16.63 -5.08
N SER A 27 -3.04 17.08 -5.14
CA SER A 27 -3.37 18.51 -5.28
C SER A 27 -2.99 19.36 -4.06
N LEU A 28 -2.89 18.74 -2.89
CA LEU A 28 -2.50 19.38 -1.63
C LEU A 28 -0.99 19.33 -1.36
N GLY A 29 -0.19 18.77 -2.28
CA GLY A 29 1.27 18.74 -2.18
C GLY A 29 1.86 17.41 -1.68
N VAL A 30 1.05 16.37 -1.47
CA VAL A 30 1.55 15.03 -1.14
C VAL A 30 2.36 14.48 -2.32
N LYS A 31 3.60 14.08 -2.04
CA LYS A 31 4.54 13.51 -3.02
C LYS A 31 4.59 12.00 -2.93
N ASP A 32 4.47 11.44 -1.72
CA ASP A 32 4.55 10.01 -1.46
C ASP A 32 3.31 9.49 -0.75
N VAL A 33 2.79 8.35 -1.20
CA VAL A 33 1.75 7.61 -0.50
C VAL A 33 2.27 6.22 -0.16
N VAL A 34 2.21 5.88 1.12
CA VAL A 34 2.64 4.58 1.64
C VAL A 34 1.40 3.81 2.09
N ILE A 35 1.15 2.66 1.47
CA ILE A 35 -0.07 1.89 1.69
C ILE A 35 0.25 0.66 2.55
N GLY A 36 -0.55 0.43 3.58
CA GLY A 36 -0.65 -0.84 4.31
C GLY A 36 -2.04 -1.42 4.12
N MET A 37 -2.15 -2.71 3.77
CA MET A 37 -3.46 -3.35 3.62
C MET A 37 -3.43 -4.86 3.87
N PRO A 38 -4.53 -5.46 4.36
CA PRO A 38 -4.70 -6.91 4.47
C PRO A 38 -4.85 -7.56 3.09
N HIS A 39 -5.01 -8.89 3.06
CA HIS A 39 -5.16 -9.64 1.82
C HIS A 39 -6.44 -9.32 1.02
N ARG A 40 -7.50 -8.86 1.70
CA ARG A 40 -8.80 -8.53 1.07
C ARG A 40 -8.67 -7.34 0.12
N GLY A 41 -9.05 -7.53 -1.14
CA GLY A 41 -9.01 -6.48 -2.16
C GLY A 41 -7.61 -6.10 -2.66
N ARG A 42 -6.54 -6.73 -2.17
CA ARG A 42 -5.15 -6.39 -2.53
C ARG A 42 -4.88 -6.49 -4.02
N LEU A 43 -5.41 -7.53 -4.68
CA LEU A 43 -5.27 -7.70 -6.13
C LEU A 43 -5.97 -6.57 -6.90
N SER A 44 -7.15 -6.15 -6.44
CA SER A 44 -7.90 -5.03 -7.04
C SER A 44 -7.16 -3.71 -6.86
N VAL A 45 -6.58 -3.44 -5.68
CA VAL A 45 -5.77 -2.25 -5.44
C VAL A 45 -4.49 -2.26 -6.28
N LEU A 46 -3.79 -3.39 -6.37
CA LEU A 46 -2.59 -3.53 -7.21
C LEU A 46 -2.90 -3.29 -8.69
N ALA A 47 -4.00 -3.87 -9.20
CA ALA A 47 -4.38 -3.77 -10.60
C ALA A 47 -4.96 -2.40 -10.97
N ASN A 48 -5.87 -1.86 -10.16
CA ASN A 48 -6.63 -0.66 -10.53
C ASN A 48 -5.97 0.61 -9.99
N VAL A 49 -5.55 0.63 -8.72
CA VAL A 49 -5.02 1.83 -8.05
C VAL A 49 -3.53 2.03 -8.31
N MET A 50 -2.74 0.95 -8.32
CA MET A 50 -1.29 1.01 -8.59
C MET A 50 -0.96 0.71 -10.06
N SER A 51 -1.95 0.29 -10.84
CA SER A 51 -1.87 -0.06 -12.26
C SER A 51 -0.83 -1.16 -12.60
N LYS A 52 -0.47 -2.02 -11.63
CA LYS A 52 0.53 -3.09 -11.79
C LYS A 52 0.05 -4.05 -12.90
N PRO A 53 0.90 -4.41 -13.88
CA PRO A 53 0.46 -5.28 -14.97
C PRO A 53 -0.07 -6.61 -14.44
N TYR A 54 -1.22 -7.07 -14.97
CA TYR A 54 -1.82 -8.34 -14.57
C TYR A 54 -0.85 -9.52 -14.66
N LYS A 55 0.01 -9.55 -15.69
CA LYS A 55 1.04 -10.59 -15.83
C LYS A 55 1.98 -10.65 -14.61
N ALA A 56 2.38 -9.49 -14.07
CA ALA A 56 3.23 -9.43 -12.88
C ALA A 56 2.47 -9.84 -11.62
N ILE A 57 1.19 -9.45 -11.50
CA ILE A 57 0.32 -9.85 -10.38
C ILE A 57 0.10 -11.37 -10.37
N PHE A 58 -0.23 -11.96 -11.52
CA PHE A 58 -0.48 -13.39 -11.64
C PHE A 58 0.79 -14.22 -11.43
N ASN A 59 1.96 -13.74 -11.85
CA ASN A 59 3.21 -14.43 -11.62
C ASN A 59 3.53 -14.53 -10.12
N GLU A 60 3.40 -13.42 -9.39
CA GLU A 60 3.57 -13.37 -7.92
C GLU A 60 2.57 -14.30 -7.20
N PHE A 61 1.34 -14.37 -7.70
CA PHE A 61 0.29 -15.24 -7.15
C PHE A 61 0.54 -16.74 -7.42
N GLN A 62 1.29 -17.08 -8.48
CA GLN A 62 1.69 -18.45 -8.80
C GLN A 62 2.99 -18.87 -8.10
N GLY A 63 3.56 -18.02 -7.23
CA GLY A 63 4.84 -18.27 -6.57
C GLY A 63 6.06 -17.96 -7.44
N GLY A 64 5.85 -17.37 -8.63
CA GLY A 64 6.91 -16.90 -9.48
C GLY A 64 7.46 -15.56 -8.98
N SER A 65 8.77 -15.48 -8.77
CA SER A 65 9.44 -14.21 -8.53
C SER A 65 9.44 -13.38 -9.82
N PHE A 66 8.79 -12.22 -9.84
CA PHE A 66 9.03 -11.21 -10.88
C PHE A 66 10.33 -10.48 -10.53
N LYS A 67 11.46 -11.14 -10.78
CA LYS A 67 12.80 -10.58 -10.63
C LYS A 67 13.42 -10.42 -12.02
N PRO A 68 14.04 -9.28 -12.36
CA PRO A 68 15.19 -9.31 -13.28
C PRO A 68 16.22 -10.29 -12.72
N GLU A 69 16.97 -11.00 -13.56
CA GLU A 69 17.83 -12.14 -13.19
C GLU A 69 18.90 -11.85 -12.11
N ASP A 70 19.07 -10.59 -11.68
CA ASP A 70 20.16 -10.11 -10.81
C ASP A 70 19.80 -9.78 -9.35
N VAL A 71 18.61 -10.11 -8.82
CA VAL A 71 18.24 -9.73 -7.43
C VAL A 71 17.88 -10.92 -6.54
N ASP A 72 18.81 -11.33 -5.68
CA ASP A 72 18.64 -12.46 -4.76
C ASP A 72 17.92 -12.08 -3.45
N GLY A 73 16.60 -11.85 -3.51
CA GLY A 73 15.72 -11.73 -2.33
C GLY A 73 14.91 -12.99 -2.06
N SER A 74 15.04 -13.60 -0.87
CA SER A 74 14.25 -14.78 -0.47
C SER A 74 12.74 -14.52 -0.52
N GLY A 75 12.02 -15.40 -1.23
CA GLY A 75 10.63 -15.90 -1.13
C GLY A 75 9.46 -15.16 -0.45
N ASP A 76 9.63 -14.01 0.19
CA ASP A 76 8.56 -13.10 0.59
C ASP A 76 8.13 -12.33 -0.67
N GLY A 77 6.87 -12.53 -1.08
CA GLY A 77 6.27 -11.94 -2.27
C GLY A 77 6.55 -10.44 -2.36
N SER A 78 7.49 -10.10 -3.23
CA SER A 78 8.05 -8.76 -3.42
C SER A 78 6.98 -7.71 -3.73
N THR A 79 6.38 -7.15 -2.67
CA THR A 79 5.44 -6.03 -2.77
C THR A 79 6.02 -4.76 -2.17
N THR A 80 7.26 -4.42 -2.55
CA THR A 80 7.73 -3.02 -2.50
C THR A 80 7.85 -2.48 -3.92
N LEU A 81 6.77 -2.57 -4.71
CA LEU A 81 6.75 -1.94 -6.03
C LEU A 81 6.32 -0.47 -5.87
N ALA A 82 7.32 0.37 -5.72
CA ALA A 82 7.25 1.80 -5.88
C ALA A 82 7.05 2.10 -7.36
N ARG A 83 5.91 2.66 -7.77
CA ARG A 83 5.73 3.09 -9.16
C ARG A 83 5.08 4.47 -9.23
N PRO A 84 5.66 5.41 -10.00
CA PRO A 84 4.99 6.67 -10.27
C PRO A 84 3.69 6.38 -11.01
N ARG A 85 2.57 6.93 -10.53
CA ARG A 85 1.37 7.01 -11.37
C ARG A 85 1.61 8.03 -12.49
N PRO A 86 0.99 7.83 -13.67
CA PRO A 86 0.88 8.91 -14.64
C PRO A 86 0.20 10.12 -13.98
N ARG A 87 0.73 11.29 -14.31
CA ARG A 87 0.42 12.61 -13.75
C ARG A 87 -1.09 12.80 -13.57
N ILE A 88 -1.57 12.92 -12.32
CA ILE A 88 -2.96 13.31 -12.05
C ILE A 88 -2.97 14.83 -11.92
N ASP A 89 -3.67 15.52 -12.82
CA ASP A 89 -3.82 16.98 -12.83
C ASP A 89 -2.50 17.78 -12.74
N GLY A 90 -1.42 17.27 -13.32
CA GLY A 90 -0.12 17.96 -13.28
C GLY A 90 0.79 17.58 -12.11
N ASN A 91 0.32 16.75 -11.17
CA ASN A 91 1.11 16.30 -10.01
C ASN A 91 1.50 14.82 -10.13
N THR A 92 2.76 14.52 -9.80
CA THR A 92 3.29 13.15 -9.76
C THR A 92 3.32 12.69 -8.31
N VAL A 93 2.50 11.69 -7.99
CA VAL A 93 2.47 11.05 -6.67
C VAL A 93 3.09 9.66 -6.77
N HIS A 94 4.02 9.39 -5.88
CA HIS A 94 4.72 8.12 -5.79
C HIS A 94 3.96 7.16 -4.86
N LEU A 95 3.47 6.04 -5.41
CA LEU A 95 2.73 5.05 -4.63
C LEU A 95 3.65 3.89 -4.27
N SER A 96 3.64 3.50 -3.00
CA SER A 96 4.32 2.29 -2.54
C SER A 96 3.41 1.48 -1.62
N LEU A 97 3.30 0.18 -1.90
CA LEU A 97 2.70 -0.78 -0.98
C LEU A 97 3.80 -1.35 -0.08
N THR A 98 3.49 -1.63 1.18
CA THR A 98 4.43 -2.27 2.11
C THR A 98 4.13 -3.77 2.18
N ALA A 99 5.17 -4.60 2.10
CA ALA A 99 5.05 -6.04 2.32
C ALA A 99 4.60 -6.31 3.75
N ASN A 100 3.73 -7.30 3.94
CA ASN A 100 3.17 -7.61 5.25
C ASN A 100 2.96 -9.11 5.43
N PRO A 101 3.15 -9.62 6.66
CA PRO A 101 2.82 -11.00 6.99
C PRO A 101 1.29 -11.21 7.00
N SER A 102 0.88 -12.47 7.16
CA SER A 102 -0.52 -12.85 7.39
C SER A 102 -1.08 -12.39 8.75
N HIS A 103 -0.20 -11.99 9.68
CA HIS A 103 -0.59 -11.36 10.95
C HIS A 103 -1.23 -10.00 10.67
N LEU A 104 -2.55 -9.93 10.82
CA LEU A 104 -3.33 -8.74 10.52
C LEU A 104 -2.84 -7.56 11.37
N GLU A 105 -2.91 -6.34 10.81
CA GLU A 105 -2.54 -5.08 11.46
C GLU A 105 -1.06 -4.90 11.83
N ALA A 106 -0.24 -5.95 11.81
CA ALA A 106 1.20 -5.86 12.12
C ALA A 106 1.98 -4.91 11.19
N VAL A 107 1.45 -4.63 10.00
CA VAL A 107 2.06 -3.70 9.02
C VAL A 107 1.83 -2.23 9.38
N ASN A 108 0.85 -1.90 10.20
CA ASN A 108 0.48 -0.52 10.51
C ASN A 108 1.66 0.31 11.05
N PRO A 109 2.38 -0.12 12.11
CA PRO A 109 3.53 0.63 12.60
C PRO A 109 4.67 0.69 11.58
N VAL A 110 4.83 -0.34 10.73
CA VAL A 110 5.85 -0.36 9.68
C VAL A 110 5.57 0.71 8.62
N VAL A 111 4.30 0.87 8.22
CA VAL A 111 3.89 1.91 7.27
C VAL A 111 4.04 3.30 7.86
N LEU A 112 3.63 3.51 9.11
CA LEU A 112 3.80 4.79 9.81
C LEU A 112 5.29 5.15 9.93
N GLY A 113 6.14 4.20 10.36
CA GLY A 113 7.59 4.40 10.44
C GLY A 113 8.23 4.67 9.08
N LYS A 114 7.77 4.00 8.00
CA LYS A 114 8.24 4.27 6.64
C LYS A 114 7.81 5.65 6.13
N ALA A 115 6.59 6.09 6.43
CA ALA A 115 6.13 7.43 6.11
C ALA A 115 6.96 8.48 6.86
N ARG A 116 7.18 8.27 8.16
CA ARG A 116 8.04 9.11 9.01
C ARG A 116 9.45 9.24 8.44
N ALA A 117 10.08 8.11 8.11
CA ALA A 117 11.42 8.10 7.53
C ALA A 117 11.49 8.86 6.19
N LYS A 118 10.45 8.78 5.35
CA LYS A 118 10.37 9.54 4.09
C LYS A 118 10.21 11.04 4.32
N GLN A 119 9.39 11.44 5.28
CA GLN A 119 9.24 12.85 5.66
C GLN A 119 10.60 13.42 6.12
N ASP A 120 11.30 12.68 6.98
CA ASP A 120 12.62 13.08 7.47
C ASP A 120 13.65 13.16 6.32
N GLN A 121 13.66 12.19 5.39
CA GLN A 121 14.50 12.23 4.18
C GLN A 121 14.19 13.43 3.26
N ASN A 122 12.93 13.85 3.22
CA ASN A 122 12.49 15.00 2.43
C ASN A 122 12.68 16.34 3.17
N ASN A 123 13.25 16.34 4.38
CA ASN A 123 13.34 17.50 5.28
C ASN A 123 11.99 18.19 5.52
N ASP A 124 10.92 17.41 5.57
CA ASP A 124 9.54 17.88 5.69
C ASP A 124 9.14 18.04 7.17
N GLN A 125 9.42 19.23 7.72
CA GLN A 125 9.14 19.56 9.12
C GLN A 125 7.63 19.60 9.43
N ASP A 126 6.83 19.97 8.44
CA ASP A 126 5.36 20.07 8.55
C ASP A 126 4.66 18.72 8.33
N ARG A 127 5.42 17.68 7.91
CA ARG A 127 4.95 16.30 7.71
C ARG A 127 3.81 16.18 6.69
N THR A 128 3.81 17.03 5.67
CA THR A 128 2.73 17.11 4.65
C THR A 128 3.04 16.36 3.34
N SER A 129 4.31 16.04 3.09
CA SER A 129 4.78 15.49 1.83
C SER A 129 4.53 13.98 1.67
N CYS A 130 4.32 13.25 2.77
CA CYS A 130 4.06 11.81 2.75
C CYS A 130 2.78 11.45 3.50
N MET A 131 1.89 10.71 2.83
CA MET A 131 0.60 10.28 3.38
C MET A 131 0.57 8.75 3.55
N PRO A 132 0.53 8.23 4.78
CA PRO A 132 0.22 6.83 5.02
C PRO A 132 -1.28 6.56 4.80
N ILE A 133 -1.59 5.48 4.08
CA ILE A 133 -2.96 4.94 3.95
C ILE A 133 -2.97 3.54 4.54
N LEU A 134 -3.73 3.36 5.61
CA LEU A 134 -3.92 2.06 6.27
C LEU A 134 -5.33 1.56 5.98
N LEU A 135 -5.42 0.38 5.38
CA LEU A 135 -6.68 -0.32 5.15
C LEU A 135 -6.77 -1.46 6.17
N HIS A 136 -7.96 -1.62 6.76
CA HIS A 136 -8.17 -2.56 7.85
C HIS A 136 -9.36 -3.48 7.56
N GLY A 137 -9.36 -4.66 8.18
CA GLY A 137 -10.59 -5.44 8.36
C GLY A 137 -11.29 -5.00 9.63
N ASP A 138 -12.62 -4.95 9.63
CA ASP A 138 -13.46 -4.56 10.77
C ASP A 138 -13.12 -5.32 12.07
N ALA A 139 -13.04 -6.64 11.99
CA ALA A 139 -12.73 -7.47 13.16
C ALA A 139 -11.28 -7.28 13.66
N ALA A 140 -10.33 -7.14 12.75
CA ALA A 140 -8.92 -6.99 13.10
C ALA A 140 -8.62 -5.60 13.66
N PHE A 141 -9.25 -4.57 13.10
CA PHE A 141 -9.18 -3.20 13.57
C PHE A 141 -9.57 -3.08 15.05
N ALA A 142 -10.67 -3.74 15.44
CA ALA A 142 -11.15 -3.72 16.82
C ALA A 142 -10.37 -4.66 17.75
N GLY A 143 -9.86 -5.79 17.23
CA GLY A 143 -9.27 -6.86 18.05
C GLY A 143 -7.76 -6.81 18.23
N GLN A 144 -7.01 -6.11 17.37
CA GLN A 144 -5.55 -6.08 17.43
C GLN A 144 -5.05 -4.84 18.19
N GLY A 145 -4.39 -5.05 19.34
CA GLY A 145 -3.87 -3.97 20.18
C GLY A 145 -2.88 -3.04 19.47
N VAL A 146 -2.15 -3.56 18.46
CA VAL A 146 -1.23 -2.76 17.64
C VAL A 146 -1.91 -1.60 16.89
N VAL A 147 -3.23 -1.72 16.64
CA VAL A 147 -4.02 -0.63 16.06
C VAL A 147 -4.16 0.53 17.05
N ALA A 148 -4.51 0.21 18.31
CA ALA A 148 -4.60 1.20 19.39
C ALA A 148 -3.24 1.85 19.67
N GLU A 149 -2.16 1.08 19.69
CA GLU A 149 -0.80 1.59 19.80
C GLU A 149 -0.44 2.52 18.63
N GLY A 150 -0.84 2.18 17.41
CA GLY A 150 -0.61 2.98 16.21
C GLY A 150 -1.22 4.39 16.30
N PHE A 151 -2.39 4.54 16.93
CA PHE A 151 -2.98 5.87 17.17
C PHE A 151 -2.14 6.73 18.12
N GLY A 152 -1.33 6.13 18.99
CA GLY A 152 -0.37 6.84 19.84
C GLY A 152 0.86 7.37 19.10
N CYS A 153 1.10 6.93 17.86
CA CYS A 153 2.26 7.29 17.06
C CYS A 153 1.85 7.98 15.75
N PRO A 154 1.41 9.26 15.79
CA PRO A 154 1.07 10.00 14.59
C PRO A 154 2.30 10.20 13.69
N ALA A 155 2.14 9.84 12.41
CA ALA A 155 3.15 10.02 11.37
C ALA A 155 3.42 11.51 11.14
#